data_AF-A0A972VKF8-F1
#
_entry.id   AF-A0A972VKF8-F1
#
_cell.length_a   1.000
_cell.length_b   1.000
_cell.length_c   1.000
_cell.angle_alpha   90.00
_cell.angle_beta   90.00
_cell.angle_gamma   90.00
#
_symmetry.space_group_name_H-M   'P 1'
#
loop_
_entity.id
_entity.type
_entity.pdbx_description
1 polymer ?
#
loop_
_entity_poly.entity_id
_entity_poly.type
_entity_poly.pdbx_seq_one_letter_code
_entity_poly.pdbx_strand_id
1 'polypeptide(L)'
;MNRRLTEILNEIKNEGREYPFEFRPDFVTHKIADYYKLAGIEGANLHSLRKSFGSLLLQNGIADLYTISRLLGHTSIRTTEKYYVDLLDDNYRSSVNGLDSLI
;
A
#
# COMPACT_ATOMS: atom_id res chain seq x y z
N MET A 1 -11.69 6.83 -6.91
CA MET A 1 -10.51 7.27 -7.70
C MET A 1 -10.92 8.47 -8.55
N ASN A 2 -10.09 9.51 -8.65
CA ASN A 2 -10.41 10.69 -9.46
C ASN A 2 -10.47 10.31 -10.94
N ARG A 3 -11.63 10.52 -11.58
CA ARG A 3 -11.89 10.11 -12.97
C ARG A 3 -10.89 10.70 -13.95
N ARG A 4 -10.53 11.98 -13.80
CA ARG A 4 -9.60 12.67 -14.68
C ARG A 4 -8.18 12.08 -14.61
N LEU A 5 -7.75 11.67 -13.42
CA LEU A 5 -6.44 11.02 -13.26
C LEU A 5 -6.40 9.66 -13.96
N THR A 6 -7.47 8.87 -13.88
CA THR A 6 -7.55 7.58 -14.56
C THR A 6 -7.52 7.75 -16.08
N GLU A 7 -8.22 8.76 -16.61
CA GLU A 7 -8.21 9.09 -18.04
C GLU A 7 -6.80 9.42 -18.51
N ILE A 8 -6.12 10.37 -17.86
CA ILE A 8 -4.74 10.77 -18.19
C ILE A 8 -3.77 9.57 -18.12
N LEU A 9 -3.89 8.74 -17.08
CA LEU A 9 -3.04 7.56 -16.93
C LEU A 9 -3.22 6.56 -18.08
N ASN A 10 -4.45 6.36 -18.54
CA ASN A 10 -4.74 5.45 -19.65
C ASN A 10 -4.25 6.04 -20.99
N GLU A 11 -4.40 7.34 -21.20
CA GLU A 11 -3.83 8.04 -22.36
C GLU A 11 -2.32 7.81 -22.45
N ILE A 12 -1.58 8.05 -21.36
CA ILE A 12 -0.12 7.88 -21.34
C ILE A 12 0.30 6.41 -21.53
N LYS A 13 -0.46 5.46 -20.97
CA LYS A 13 -0.20 4.03 -21.19
C LYS A 13 -0.35 3.64 -22.67
N ASN A 14 -1.34 4.20 -23.36
CA ASN A 14 -1.56 3.94 -24.79
C ASN A 14 -0.45 4.51 -25.67
N GLU A 15 0.28 5.52 -25.20
CA GLU A 15 1.49 6.05 -25.86
C GLU A 15 2.72 5.13 -25.72
N GLY A 16 2.62 4.03 -24.96
CA GLY A 16 3.71 3.07 -24.79
C GLY A 16 4.83 3.55 -23.87
N ARG A 17 4.61 4.63 -23.10
CA ARG A 17 5.61 5.11 -22.13
C ARG A 17 5.66 4.17 -20.92
N GLU A 18 6.89 3.86 -20.50
CA GLU A 18 7.13 3.09 -19.27
C GLU A 18 6.70 3.87 -18.01
N TYR A 19 6.86 5.20 -18.02
CA TYR A 19 6.53 6.10 -16.92
C TYR A 19 5.55 7.21 -17.35
N PRO A 20 4.66 7.68 -16.46
CA PRO A 20 3.73 8.77 -16.78
C PRO A 20 4.40 10.09 -17.21
N PHE A 21 5.62 10.32 -16.73
CA PHE A 21 6.47 11.45 -17.07
C PHE A 21 7.92 11.02 -16.96
N GLU A 22 8.83 11.75 -17.60
CA GLU A 22 10.27 11.51 -17.44
C GLU A 22 10.73 12.00 -16.08
N PHE A 23 11.29 11.09 -15.28
CA PHE A 23 11.93 11.43 -14.03
C PHE A 23 13.08 10.49 -13.73
N ARG A 24 13.99 10.98 -12.90
CA ARG A 24 15.06 10.19 -12.31
C ARG A 24 14.54 9.49 -11.04
N PRO A 25 14.63 8.14 -10.91
CA PRO A 25 14.12 7.43 -9.74
C PRO A 25 14.66 7.96 -8.39
N ASP A 26 15.91 8.40 -8.37
CA ASP A 26 16.53 9.04 -7.20
C ASP A 26 15.84 10.35 -6.81
N PHE A 27 15.34 11.14 -7.77
CA PHE A 27 14.62 12.38 -7.49
C PHE A 27 13.38 12.13 -6.63
N VAL A 28 12.56 11.13 -7.00
CA VAL A 28 11.35 10.77 -6.24
C VAL A 28 11.73 10.27 -4.85
N THR A 29 12.76 9.44 -4.75
CA THR A 29 13.25 8.91 -3.47
C THR A 29 13.68 10.03 -2.53
N HIS A 30 14.48 10.98 -3.02
CA HIS A 30 14.94 12.13 -2.24
C HIS A 30 13.78 13.06 -1.85
N LYS A 31 12.88 13.37 -2.78
CA LYS A 31 11.71 14.22 -2.49
C LYS A 31 10.81 13.64 -1.41
N ILE A 32 10.54 12.34 -1.46
CA ILE A 32 9.74 11.67 -0.43
C ILE A 32 10.47 11.69 0.92
N ALA A 33 11.79 11.49 0.94
CA ALA A 33 12.58 11.61 2.17
C ALA A 33 12.52 13.03 2.77
N ASP A 34 12.62 14.07 1.93
CA ASP A 34 12.47 15.46 2.37
C ASP A 34 11.08 15.72 2.97
N TYR A 35 10.02 15.19 2.36
CA TYR A 35 8.67 15.33 2.89
C TYR A 35 8.48 14.62 4.23
N TYR A 36 9.07 13.43 4.42
CA TYR A 36 9.06 12.77 5.73
C TYR A 36 9.78 13.61 6.78
N LYS A 37 10.94 14.19 6.44
CA LYS A 37 11.67 15.08 7.35
C LYS A 37 10.83 16.30 7.74
N LEU A 38 10.17 16.94 6.77
CA LEU A 38 9.27 18.08 7.01
C LEU A 38 8.05 17.70 7.87
N ALA A 39 7.55 16.48 7.72
CA ALA A 39 6.44 15.94 8.51
C ALA A 39 6.86 15.43 9.90
N GLY A 40 8.16 15.42 10.23
CA GLY A 40 8.67 14.88 11.50
C GLY A 40 8.63 13.35 11.58
N ILE A 41 8.60 12.66 10.44
CA ILE A 41 8.55 11.19 10.36
C ILE A 41 9.98 10.66 10.22
N GLU A 42 10.46 9.95 11.24
CA GLU A 42 11.79 9.34 11.25
C GLU A 42 11.77 7.91 10.70
N GLY A 43 12.86 7.49 10.03
CA GLY A 43 13.05 6.12 9.55
C GLY A 43 12.13 5.68 8.40
N ALA A 44 11.34 6.58 7.81
CA ALA A 44 10.49 6.28 6.67
C ALA A 44 11.19 6.52 5.32
N ASN A 45 10.82 5.70 4.33
CA ASN A 45 11.32 5.81 2.96
C ASN A 45 10.20 5.54 1.95
N LEU A 46 10.54 5.51 0.66
CA LEU A 46 9.58 5.26 -0.40
C LEU A 46 8.82 3.92 -0.21
N HIS A 47 9.51 2.89 0.28
CA HIS A 47 8.90 1.58 0.55
C HIS A 47 7.93 1.62 1.75
N SER A 48 8.08 2.58 2.67
CA SER A 48 7.12 2.79 3.75
C SER A 48 5.72 3.12 3.22
N LEU A 49 5.60 3.90 2.13
CA LEU A 49 4.29 4.19 1.51
C LEU A 49 3.59 2.91 1.05
N ARG A 50 4.34 1.98 0.45
CA ARG A 50 3.85 0.69 -0.01
C ARG A 50 3.36 -0.19 1.15
N LYS A 51 4.11 -0.20 2.27
CA LYS A 51 3.71 -0.91 3.49
C LYS A 51 2.48 -0.30 4.15
N SER A 52 2.41 1.03 4.19
CA SER A 52 1.25 1.76 4.72
C SER A 52 -0.02 1.46 3.91
N PHE A 53 0.07 1.42 2.58
CA PHE A 53 -1.06 1.06 1.73
C PHE A 53 -1.65 -0.32 2.07
N GLY A 54 -0.82 -1.36 2.17
CA GLY A 54 -1.32 -2.70 2.53
C GLY A 54 -1.79 -2.78 3.99
N SER A 55 -1.10 -2.11 4.92
CA SER A 55 -1.52 -2.05 6.34
C SER A 55 -2.91 -1.46 6.50
N LEU A 56 -3.17 -0.34 5.80
CA LEU A 56 -4.46 0.35 5.85
C LEU A 56 -5.59 -0.51 5.26
N LEU A 57 -5.34 -1.20 4.13
CA LEU A 57 -6.36 -2.07 3.54
C LEU A 57 -6.73 -3.24 4.47
N LEU A 58 -5.74 -3.80 5.16
CA LEU A 58 -5.94 -4.91 6.08
C LEU A 58 -6.64 -4.49 7.38
N GLN A 59 -6.18 -3.39 8.00
CA GLN A 59 -6.75 -2.88 9.25
C GLN A 59 -8.19 -2.40 9.08
N ASN A 60 -8.55 -1.83 7.93
CA ASN A 60 -9.91 -1.40 7.64
C ASN A 60 -10.82 -2.54 7.16
N GLY A 61 -10.32 -3.79 7.06
CA GLY A 61 -11.08 -4.94 6.58
C GLY A 61 -11.55 -4.82 5.12
N ILE A 62 -10.92 -3.94 4.32
CA ILE A 62 -11.32 -3.67 2.93
C ILE A 62 -10.85 -4.80 2.01
N ALA A 63 -9.70 -5.41 2.30
CA ALA A 63 -9.12 -6.48 1.50
C ALA A 63 -8.43 -7.52 2.39
N ASP A 64 -8.48 -8.77 1.96
CA ASP A 64 -7.75 -9.87 2.60
C ASP A 64 -6.27 -9.88 2.21
N LEU A 65 -5.47 -10.69 2.91
CA LEU A 65 -4.03 -10.78 2.70
C LEU A 65 -3.67 -11.21 1.27
N TYR A 66 -4.48 -12.09 0.67
CA TYR A 66 -4.31 -12.52 -0.71
C TYR A 66 -4.50 -11.35 -1.68
N THR A 67 -5.59 -10.61 -1.56
CA THR A 67 -5.89 -9.45 -2.40
C THR A 67 -4.84 -8.37 -2.25
N ILE A 68 -4.40 -8.08 -1.01
CA ILE A 68 -3.31 -7.14 -0.75
C ILE A 68 -2.02 -7.60 -1.42
N SER A 69 -1.67 -8.88 -1.34
CA SER A 69 -0.49 -9.44 -2.02
C SER A 69 -0.53 -9.23 -3.53
N ARG A 70 -1.70 -9.40 -4.14
CA ARG A 70 -1.92 -9.16 -5.58
C ARG A 70 -1.88 -7.68 -5.95
N LEU A 71 -2.49 -6.81 -5.14
CA LEU A 71 -2.48 -5.35 -5.35
C LEU A 71 -1.09 -4.76 -5.23
N LEU A 72 -0.30 -5.26 -4.29
CA LEU A 72 1.11 -4.90 -4.16
C LEU A 72 1.93 -5.49 -5.32
N GLY A 73 1.54 -6.62 -5.89
CA GLY A 73 2.30 -7.30 -6.94
C GLY A 73 3.46 -8.12 -6.36
N HIS A 74 3.28 -8.69 -5.17
CA HIS A 74 4.24 -9.66 -4.62
C HIS A 74 4.07 -11.00 -5.34
N THR A 75 5.20 -11.57 -5.79
CA THR A 75 5.25 -12.90 -6.40
C THR A 75 4.86 -14.01 -5.41
N SER A 76 5.02 -13.75 -4.11
CA SER A 76 4.67 -14.70 -3.04
C SER A 76 3.90 -14.01 -1.93
N ILE A 77 2.79 -14.67 -1.52
CA ILE A 77 1.97 -14.24 -0.39
C ILE A 77 2.75 -14.32 0.92
N ARG A 78 3.73 -15.23 1.04
CA ARG A 78 4.56 -15.36 2.24
C ARG A 78 5.33 -14.08 2.59
N THR A 79 5.73 -13.31 1.58
CA THR A 79 6.37 -12.01 1.81
C THR A 79 5.38 -11.04 2.44
N THR A 80 4.15 -10.99 1.92
CA THR A 80 3.05 -10.18 2.45
C THR A 80 2.72 -10.61 3.89
N GLU A 81 2.58 -11.91 4.12
CA GLU A 81 2.31 -12.50 5.44
C GLU A 81 3.31 -12.02 6.49
N LYS A 82 4.61 -12.17 6.24
CA LYS A 82 5.68 -11.74 7.17
C LYS A 82 5.57 -10.28 7.61
N TYR A 83 5.12 -9.37 6.74
CA TYR A 83 5.03 -7.94 7.06
C TYR A 83 3.73 -7.56 7.77
N TYR A 84 2.71 -8.41 7.73
CA TYR A 84 1.38 -8.10 8.25
C TYR A 84 0.91 -9.06 9.36
N VAL A 85 1.73 -10.04 9.78
CA VAL A 85 1.40 -10.97 10.88
C VAL A 85 0.91 -10.24 12.12
N ASP A 86 1.65 -9.23 12.58
CA ASP A 86 1.31 -8.50 13.81
C ASP A 86 -0.05 -7.79 13.70
N LEU A 87 -0.43 -7.34 12.49
CA LEU A 87 -1.74 -6.72 12.25
C LEU A 87 -2.89 -7.74 12.14
N LEU A 88 -2.58 -8.97 11.72
CA LEU A 88 -3.55 -10.05 11.65
C LEU A 88 -3.95 -10.54 13.05
N ASP A 89 -3.02 -10.59 13.99
CA ASP A 89 -3.29 -11.01 15.38
C ASP A 89 -4.30 -10.07 16.07
N ASP A 90 -4.16 -8.76 15.87
CA ASP A 90 -5.11 -7.77 16.37
C ASP A 90 -6.50 -7.89 15.71
N ASN A 91 -6.53 -8.13 14.40
CA ASN A 91 -7.76 -8.36 13.66
C ASN A 91 -8.46 -9.68 14.06
N TYR A 92 -7.70 -10.72 14.41
CA TYR A 92 -8.23 -12.02 14.80
C TYR A 92 -8.97 -11.93 16.14
N ARG A 93 -8.36 -11.26 17.13
CA ARG A 93 -9.01 -10.98 18.43
C ARG A 93 -10.30 -10.19 18.27
N SER A 94 -10.29 -9.19 17.40
CA SER A 94 -11.47 -8.36 17.10
C SER A 94 -12.60 -9.19 16.46
N SER A 95 -12.23 -10.11 15.57
CA SER A 95 -13.18 -11.00 14.87
C SER A 95 -13.79 -12.05 15.81
N VAL A 96 -13.00 -12.60 16.75
CA VAL A 96 -13.50 -13.52 17.79
C VAL A 96 -14.45 -12.80 18.74
N ASN A 97 -14.16 -11.55 19.14
CA ASN A 97 -15.09 -10.76 19.95
C ASN A 97 -16.40 -10.44 19.20
N GLY A 98 -16.37 -10.40 17.86
CA GLY A 98 -17.58 -10.27 17.04
C GLY A 98 -18.49 -11.50 17.07
N LEU A 99 -17.96 -12.70 17.35
CA LEU A 99 -18.77 -13.92 17.48
C LEU A 99 -19.70 -13.87 18.70
N ASP A 100 -19.32 -13.20 19.78
CA ASP A 100 -20.19 -12.97 20.95
C ASP A 100 -21.45 -12.15 20.60
N SER A 101 -21.47 -11.47 19.45
CA SER A 101 -22.65 -10.74 18.96
C SER A 101 -23.54 -11.56 18.03
N LEU A 102 -23.11 -12.77 17.64
CA LEU A 102 -23.82 -13.68 16.74
C LEU A 102 -24.51 -14.84 17.47
N ILE A 103 -24.16 -15.07 18.75
CA ILE A 103 -24.70 -16.12 19.62
C ILE A 103 -25.51 -15.44 20.73
#